data_AF-A0A739E9E7-F1
#
_entry.id   AF-A0A739E9E7-F1
#
_cell.length_a   1.000
_cell.length_b   1.000
_cell.length_c   1.000
_cell.angle_alpha   90.00
_cell.angle_beta   90.00
_cell.angle_gamma   90.00
#
_symmetry.space_group_name_H-M   'P 1'
#
loop_
_entity.id
_entity.type
_entity.pdbx_description
1 polymer ?
#
loop_
_entity_poly.entity_id
_entity_poly.type
_entity_poly.pdbx_seq_one_letter_code
_entity_poly.pdbx_strand_id
1 'polypeptide(L)'
;MALKCPECGTVAHARTAAYEAPSVKRSWYQCQNLECSCTFTALESVDKIIMKPRRNEQEPDKSQPPVKQQQTLNRYGSASKLSSRQQIPV
;
A
#
# COMPACT_ATOMS: atom_id res chain seq x y z
N MET A 1 -1.53 -22.78 -4.39
CA MET A 1 -0.22 -23.39 -4.67
C MET A 1 0.09 -24.36 -3.54
N ALA A 2 0.26 -25.64 -3.85
CA ALA A 2 0.43 -26.67 -2.84
C ALA A 2 1.83 -27.26 -2.97
N LEU A 3 2.69 -26.96 -1.98
CA LEU A 3 4.02 -27.55 -1.89
C LEU A 3 3.89 -28.96 -1.29
N LYS A 4 4.73 -29.89 -1.74
CA LYS A 4 4.83 -31.20 -1.10
C LYS A 4 5.63 -31.05 0.19
N CYS A 5 5.20 -31.77 1.23
CA CYS A 5 5.93 -31.85 2.48
C CYS A 5 7.28 -32.55 2.25
N PRO A 6 8.40 -32.02 2.76
CA PRO A 6 9.72 -32.63 2.57
C PRO A 6 9.86 -33.99 3.27
N GLU A 7 9.13 -34.22 4.36
CA GLU A 7 9.24 -35.45 5.16
C GLU A 7 8.43 -36.61 4.57
N CYS A 8 7.17 -36.37 4.22
CA CYS A 8 6.23 -37.44 3.82
C CYS A 8 5.75 -37.34 2.37
N GLY A 9 6.13 -36.29 1.63
CA GLY A 9 5.73 -36.09 0.24
C GLY A 9 4.25 -35.76 0.03
N THR A 10 3.41 -35.78 1.07
CA THR A 10 2.00 -35.41 0.97
C THR A 10 1.85 -33.90 0.78
N VAL A 11 0.67 -33.48 0.33
CA VAL A 11 0.39 -32.09 0.04
C VAL A 11 0.37 -31.25 1.33
N ALA A 12 1.00 -30.09 1.30
CA ALA A 12 0.97 -29.11 2.38
C ALA A 12 0.08 -27.91 2.01
N HIS A 13 -0.67 -27.43 3.00
CA HIS A 13 -1.58 -26.30 2.88
C HIS A 13 -0.90 -25.00 3.31
N ALA A 14 -1.02 -23.95 2.49
CA ALA A 14 -0.50 -22.62 2.82
C ALA A 14 -1.38 -21.93 3.87
N ARG A 15 -0.81 -21.54 5.00
CA ARG A 15 -1.51 -20.85 6.09
C ARG A 15 -1.51 -19.35 5.87
N THR A 16 -0.33 -18.77 5.68
CA THR A 16 -0.10 -17.33 5.56
C THR A 16 1.10 -17.08 4.66
N ALA A 17 1.21 -15.85 4.17
CA ALA A 17 2.41 -15.39 3.47
C ALA A 17 2.73 -13.94 3.84
N ALA A 18 4.01 -13.61 3.82
CA ALA A 18 4.54 -12.29 4.08
C ALA A 18 5.60 -11.96 3.03
N TYR A 19 5.61 -10.72 2.54
CA TYR A 19 6.68 -10.23 1.69
C TYR A 19 7.83 -9.76 2.57
N GLU A 20 9.00 -10.37 2.42
CA GLU A 20 10.22 -9.92 3.09
C GLU A 20 10.92 -8.86 2.24
N ALA A 21 10.80 -8.97 0.92
CA ALA A 21 11.30 -8.01 -0.05
C ALA A 21 10.29 -7.88 -1.20
N PRO A 22 10.39 -6.84 -2.04
CA PRO A 22 9.51 -6.67 -3.21
C PRO A 22 9.56 -7.86 -4.19
N SER A 23 10.67 -8.59 -4.20
CA SER A 23 10.92 -9.74 -5.07
C SER A 23 10.85 -11.09 -4.35
N VAL A 24 10.69 -11.12 -3.02
CA VAL A 24 10.76 -12.35 -2.20
C VAL A 24 9.58 -12.43 -1.25
N LYS A 25 8.83 -13.51 -1.36
CA LYS A 25 7.67 -13.82 -0.53
C LYS A 25 7.94 -15.08 0.29
N ARG A 26 7.80 -14.99 1.61
CA ARG A 26 7.83 -16.12 2.51
C ARG A 26 6.40 -16.63 2.73
N SER A 27 6.18 -17.92 2.49
CA SER A 27 4.90 -18.59 2.71
C SER A 27 5.06 -19.69 3.77
N TRP A 28 4.15 -19.76 4.73
CA TRP A 28 4.11 -20.79 5.78
C TRP A 28 3.16 -21.91 5.37
N TYR A 29 3.62 -23.15 5.50
CA TYR A 29 2.88 -24.36 5.14
C TYR A 29 2.71 -25.29 6.32
N GLN A 30 1.58 -25.99 6.34
CA GLN A 30 1.34 -27.11 7.22
C GLN A 30 0.95 -28.33 6.41
N CYS A 31 1.60 -29.46 6.69
CA CYS A 31 1.26 -30.73 6.08
C CYS A 31 -0.20 -31.14 6.36
N GLN A 32 -0.90 -31.65 5.36
CA GLN A 32 -2.26 -32.18 5.53
C GLN A 32 -2.29 -33.53 6.25
N ASN A 33 -1.21 -34.31 6.17
CA ASN A 33 -1.12 -35.55 6.92
C ASN A 33 -0.93 -35.23 8.41
N LEU A 34 -1.92 -35.59 9.24
CA LEU A 34 -1.89 -35.41 10.69
C LEU A 34 -0.73 -36.17 11.35
N GLU A 35 -0.29 -37.29 10.77
CA GLU A 35 0.83 -38.07 11.30
C GLU A 35 2.17 -37.33 11.14
N CYS A 36 2.36 -36.59 10.04
CA CYS A 36 3.53 -35.72 9.89
C CYS A 36 3.35 -34.46 10.72
N SER A 37 2.21 -33.78 10.59
CA SER A 37 1.92 -32.46 11.15
C SER A 37 2.98 -31.38 10.88
N CYS A 38 3.90 -31.66 9.96
CA CYS A 38 5.09 -30.88 9.70
C CYS A 38 4.74 -29.46 9.26
N THR A 39 5.37 -28.46 9.89
CA THR A 39 5.22 -27.05 9.53
C THR A 39 6.54 -26.53 8.99
N PHE A 40 6.51 -25.87 7.85
CA PHE A 40 7.71 -25.36 7.19
C PHE A 40 7.42 -24.06 6.47
N THR A 41 8.49 -23.36 6.09
CA THR A 41 8.41 -22.14 5.29
C THR A 41 9.05 -22.35 3.93
N ALA A 42 8.48 -21.74 2.90
CA ALA A 42 9.10 -21.68 1.58
C ALA A 42 9.28 -20.21 1.17
N LEU A 43 10.41 -19.92 0.53
CA LEU A 43 10.71 -18.63 -0.07
C LEU A 43 10.39 -18.70 -1.56
N GLU A 44 9.38 -17.94 -2.00
CA GLU A 44 9.03 -17.74 -3.40
C GLU A 44 9.73 -16.45 -3.88
N SER A 45 10.76 -16.58 -4.71
CA SER A 45 11.48 -15.45 -5.32
C SER A 45 11.10 -15.24 -6.78
N VAL A 46 11.06 -13.98 -7.22
CA VAL A 46 10.96 -13.65 -8.65
C VAL A 46 12.34 -13.80 -9.30
N ASP A 47 12.50 -14.81 -10.15
CA ASP A 47 13.78 -15.05 -10.84
C ASP A 47 14.03 -14.05 -11.97
N LYS A 48 13.13 -14.02 -12.97
CA LYS A 48 13.26 -13.15 -14.16
C LYS A 48 11.88 -12.72 -14.66
N ILE A 49 11.77 -11.46 -15.06
CA ILE A 49 10.58 -10.92 -15.72
C ILE A 49 10.70 -11.22 -17.21
N ILE A 50 9.91 -12.17 -17.72
CA ILE A 50 9.94 -12.58 -19.14
C ILE A 50 9.44 -11.45 -20.06
N MET A 51 8.42 -10.70 -19.63
CA MET A 51 7.87 -9.58 -20.38
C MET A 51 7.43 -8.49 -19.41
N LYS A 52 7.81 -7.24 -19.69
CA LYS A 52 7.26 -6.07 -19.00
C LYS A 52 6.03 -5.58 -19.77
N PRO A 53 4.92 -5.22 -19.11
CA PRO A 53 3.81 -4.57 -19.79
C PRO A 53 4.31 -3.29 -20.48
N ARG A 54 3.79 -2.99 -21.68
CA ARG A 54 4.05 -1.70 -22.35
C ARG A 54 3.53 -0.59 -21.45
N ARG A 55 4.44 0.14 -20.81
CA ARG A 55 4.11 1.38 -20.13
C ARG A 55 3.86 2.39 -21.25
N ASN A 56 2.60 2.69 -21.56
CA ASN A 56 2.31 3.90 -22.31
C ASN A 56 2.80 5.04 -21.41
N GLU A 57 3.93 5.64 -21.77
CA GLU A 57 4.40 6.88 -21.18
C GLU A 57 3.40 7.98 -21.56
N GLN A 58 2.29 8.05 -20.82
CA GLN A 58 1.64 9.33 -20.60
C GLN A 58 2.35 9.99 -19.41
N GLU A 59 2.81 11.19 -19.71
CA GLU A 59 3.63 12.13 -18.97
C GLU A 59 3.36 12.28 -17.46
N PRO A 60 4.31 12.87 -16.69
CA PRO A 60 4.11 13.14 -15.28
C PRO A 60 3.00 14.18 -15.08
N ASP A 61 1.80 13.74 -14.68
CA ASP A 61 0.81 14.66 -14.14
C ASP A 61 1.26 15.09 -12.74
N LYS A 62 1.97 16.23 -12.69
CA LYS A 62 2.06 17.05 -11.49
C LYS A 62 0.69 17.66 -11.21
N SER A 63 -0.28 16.86 -10.79
CA SER A 63 -1.48 17.39 -10.13
C SER A 63 -1.27 17.32 -8.62
N GLN A 64 -0.73 18.42 -8.08
CA GLN A 64 -1.00 18.73 -6.67
C GLN A 64 -2.51 18.61 -6.46
N PRO A 65 -3.01 17.91 -5.41
CA PRO A 65 -4.43 17.93 -5.15
C PRO A 65 -4.82 19.41 -4.97
N PRO A 66 -5.88 19.90 -5.64
CA PRO A 66 -6.30 21.27 -5.44
C PRO A 66 -6.58 21.42 -3.95
N VAL A 67 -5.78 22.25 -3.27
CA VAL A 67 -6.05 22.63 -1.89
C VAL A 67 -7.41 23.28 -1.91
N LYS A 68 -8.45 22.52 -1.54
CA LYS A 68 -9.80 23.04 -1.39
C LYS A 68 -9.72 24.10 -0.31
N GLN A 69 -9.69 25.37 -0.72
CA GLN A 69 -9.82 26.47 0.21
C GLN A 69 -11.15 26.27 0.93
N GLN A 70 -11.09 26.00 2.24
CA GLN A 70 -12.27 25.93 3.08
C GLN A 70 -12.90 27.33 3.07
N GLN A 71 -13.90 27.54 2.22
CA GLN A 71 -14.74 28.71 2.29
C GLN A 71 -15.67 28.52 3.49
N THR A 72 -15.25 29.04 4.64
CA THR A 72 -16.14 29.16 5.79
C THR A 72 -17.25 30.15 5.43
N LEU A 73 -18.49 29.68 5.39
CA LEU A 73 -19.65 30.54 5.25
C LEU A 73 -19.70 31.49 6.44
N ASN A 74 -19.29 32.73 6.20
CA ASN A 74 -19.44 33.91 7.05
C ASN A 74 -18.71 33.91 8.39
N ARG A 75 -17.64 34.72 8.47
CA ARG A 75 -17.47 35.72 9.54
C ARG A 75 -16.40 36.73 9.16
N TYR A 76 -16.85 37.87 8.65
CA TYR A 76 -16.08 39.10 8.45
C TYR A 76 -14.86 38.98 7.53
N GLY A 77 -15.06 39.35 6.25
CA GLY A 77 -13.97 39.49 5.29
C GLY A 77 -12.99 40.62 5.66
N SER A 78 -11.98 40.82 4.82
CA SER A 78 -10.88 41.79 4.97
C SER A 78 -11.29 43.25 5.25
N ALA A 79 -12.57 43.59 5.09
CA ALA A 79 -13.17 44.88 5.42
C ALA A 79 -13.38 45.12 6.94
N SER A 80 -13.23 44.11 7.79
CA SER A 80 -13.40 44.24 9.25
C SER A 80 -12.10 44.50 10.02
N LYS A 81 -11.01 44.83 9.32
CA LYS A 81 -9.75 45.21 9.96
C LYS A 81 -9.92 46.57 10.66
N LEU A 82 -9.54 46.63 11.94
CA LEU A 82 -9.58 47.81 12.81
C LEU A 82 -8.88 49.06 12.22
N SER A 83 -8.03 48.86 11.22
CA SER A 83 -7.32 49.89 10.45
C SER A 83 -8.24 50.84 9.65
N SER A 84 -9.51 50.47 9.42
CA SER A 84 -10.46 51.29 8.63
C SER A 84 -11.38 52.17 9.48
N ARG A 85 -11.03 52.48 10.74
CA ARG A 85 -11.71 53.53 11.50
C ARG A 85 -11.21 54.90 11.04
N GLN A 86 -12.09 55.72 10.47
CA GLN A 86 -11.86 57.16 10.31
C GLN A 86 -11.62 57.78 11.69
N GLN A 87 -10.58 58.61 11.82
CA GLN A 87 -10.38 59.42 13.02
C GLN A 87 -11.51 60.45 13.11
N ILE A 88 -12.14 60.53 14.27
CA ILE A 88 -13.15 61.55 14.58
C ILE A 88 -12.41 62.90 14.66
N PRO A 89 -12.87 63.97 13.99
CA PRO A 89 -12.26 65.28 14.16
C PRO A 89 -12.57 65.81 15.57
N VAL A 90 -11.56 66.43 16.20
CA VAL A 90 -11.66 67.09 17.52
C VAL A 90 -12.50 68.35 17.42
#